data_AF-A0A3S4KLY2-F1
#
_entry.id   AF-A0A3S4KLY2-F1
#
_cell.length_a   1.000
_cell.length_b   1.000
_cell.length_c   1.000
_cell.angle_alpha   90.00
_cell.angle_beta   90.00
_cell.angle_gamma   90.00
#
_symmetry.space_group_name_H-M   'P 1'
#
loop_
_entity.id
_entity.type
_entity.pdbx_description
1 polymer ?
#
loop_
_entity_poly.entity_id
_entity_poly.type
_entity_poly.pdbx_seq_one_letter_code
_entity_poly.pdbx_strand_id
1 'polypeptide(L)'
;MLVGFRRDLQLHAGFTLRDIAAQYPAVRPTFGELLEPTVDAKFILTPVLWKYLYRYARKHQARGNGFGYGLVDPANPHSVARTLSARYYKDGAEILVDRGWDRPLG
;
A
#
# COMPACT_ATOMS: atom_id res chain seq x y z
N MET A 1 0.30 14.26 13.29
CA MET A 1 -0.20 13.93 14.65
C MET A 1 0.06 15.13 15.54
N LEU A 2 -0.93 15.57 16.32
CA LEU A 2 -0.80 16.70 17.24
C LEU A 2 -1.11 16.20 18.65
N VAL A 3 -0.22 16.44 19.61
CA VAL A 3 -0.42 16.09 21.01
C VAL A 3 -0.43 17.38 21.82
N GLY A 4 -1.56 17.65 22.48
CA GLY A 4 -1.76 18.84 23.30
C GLY A 4 -1.84 18.49 24.77
N PHE A 5 -1.20 19.28 25.62
CA PHE A 5 -1.24 19.15 27.07
C PHE A 5 -1.84 20.41 27.69
N ARG A 6 -2.71 20.25 28.68
CA ARG A 6 -3.22 21.38 29.47
C ARG A 6 -2.08 21.95 30.32
N ARG A 7 -1.79 23.25 30.16
CA ARG A 7 -0.58 23.87 30.72
C ARG A 7 -0.58 23.90 32.25
N ASP A 8 -1.73 24.15 32.86
CA ASP A 8 -1.94 24.22 34.31
C ASP A 8 -1.66 22.88 35.02
N LEU A 9 -1.79 21.76 34.32
CA LEU A 9 -1.59 20.42 34.88
C LEU A 9 -0.13 19.92 34.82
N GLN A 10 0.75 20.63 34.11
CA GLN A 10 2.19 20.28 34.01
C GLN A 10 2.50 18.82 33.55
N LEU A 11 1.61 18.19 32.77
CA LEU A 11 1.70 16.77 32.37
C LEU A 11 2.70 16.45 31.24
N HIS A 12 3.36 17.45 30.66
CA HIS A 12 4.15 17.29 29.44
C HIS A 12 5.63 16.98 29.71
N ALA A 13 6.08 17.02 30.96
CA ALA A 13 7.48 16.82 31.32
C ALA A 13 7.95 15.44 30.85
N GLY A 14 9.01 15.41 30.03
CA GLY A 14 9.58 14.17 29.49
C GLY A 14 8.85 13.58 28.28
N PHE A 15 7.71 14.11 27.85
CA PHE A 15 6.99 13.58 26.68
C PHE A 15 7.62 14.05 25.35
N THR A 16 7.87 13.12 24.43
CA THR A 16 8.25 13.42 23.05
C THR A 16 7.80 12.34 22.08
N LEU A 17 7.38 12.72 20.87
CA LEU A 17 7.07 11.76 19.80
C LEU A 17 8.32 11.05 19.26
N ARG A 18 9.53 11.49 19.62
CA ARG A 18 10.78 10.77 19.26
C ARG A 18 10.83 9.38 19.87
N ASP A 19 10.18 9.17 21.00
CA ASP A 19 10.18 7.91 21.73
C ASP A 19 9.24 6.86 21.10
N ILE A 20 8.49 7.22 20.04
CA ILE A 20 7.58 6.30 19.35
C ILE A 20 8.33 5.09 18.75
N ALA A 21 9.60 5.24 18.41
CA ALA A 21 10.43 4.16 17.89
C ALA A 21 10.56 3.00 18.90
N ALA A 22 10.51 3.28 20.20
CA ALA A 22 10.51 2.24 21.24
C ALA A 22 9.22 1.41 21.26
N GLN A 23 8.16 1.87 20.56
CA GLN A 23 6.89 1.16 20.43
C GLN A 23 6.77 0.38 19.12
N TYR A 24 7.80 0.43 18.25
CA TYR A 24 7.79 -0.36 17.02
C TYR A 24 7.91 -1.86 17.34
N PRO A 25 7.19 -2.73 16.64
CA PRO A 25 7.28 -4.16 16.86
C PRO A 25 8.68 -4.66 16.48
N ALA A 26 9.19 -5.63 17.23
CA ALA A 26 10.48 -6.27 16.92
C ALA A 26 10.47 -6.94 15.53
N VAL A 27 9.30 -7.47 15.13
CA VAL A 27 9.05 -8.03 13.82
C VAL A 27 7.83 -7.34 13.22
N ARG A 28 8.02 -6.65 12.09
CA ARG A 28 6.91 -6.09 11.32
C ARG A 28 6.26 -7.23 10.51
N PRO A 29 4.94 -7.44 10.59
CA PRO A 29 4.26 -8.34 9.68
C PRO A 29 4.57 -8.01 8.23
N THR A 30 4.83 -9.05 7.44
CA THR A 30 5.00 -8.98 6.00
C THR A 30 3.65 -8.71 5.33
N PHE A 31 3.66 -8.24 4.08
CA PHE A 31 2.42 -8.02 3.35
C PHE A 31 1.64 -9.32 3.13
N GLY A 32 2.34 -10.42 2.82
CA GLY A 32 1.74 -11.73 2.59
C GLY A 32 1.01 -12.30 3.81
N GLU A 33 1.52 -12.05 5.02
CA GLU A 33 0.87 -12.47 6.28
C GLU A 33 -0.47 -11.76 6.54
N LEU A 34 -0.74 -10.63 5.87
CA LEU A 34 -2.00 -9.90 5.99
C LEU A 34 -3.08 -10.40 5.01
N LEU A 35 -2.72 -11.30 4.07
CA LEU A 35 -3.62 -11.76 3.02
C LEU A 35 -4.41 -12.99 3.46
N GLU A 36 -5.69 -13.01 3.09
CA GLU A 36 -6.50 -14.22 3.17
C GLU A 36 -6.06 -15.23 2.10
N PRO A 37 -5.90 -16.52 2.44
CA PRO A 37 -5.43 -17.53 1.49
C PRO A 37 -6.44 -17.78 0.35
N THR A 38 -7.73 -17.56 0.61
CA THR A 38 -8.81 -17.75 -0.35
C THR A 38 -9.69 -16.50 -0.40
N VAL A 39 -9.86 -15.95 -1.60
CA VAL A 39 -10.68 -14.75 -1.85
C VAL A 39 -11.71 -15.01 -2.94
N ASP A 40 -12.82 -14.28 -2.88
CA ASP A 40 -13.87 -14.29 -3.91
C ASP A 40 -13.32 -13.79 -5.26
N ALA A 41 -13.73 -14.42 -6.36
CA ALA A 41 -13.31 -14.05 -7.72
C ALA A 41 -13.67 -12.60 -8.09
N LYS A 42 -14.66 -11.98 -7.42
CA LYS A 42 -15.00 -10.56 -7.63
C LYS A 42 -13.86 -9.58 -7.29
N PHE A 43 -12.89 -10.01 -6.49
CA PHE A 43 -11.70 -9.20 -6.16
C PHE A 43 -10.62 -9.26 -7.26
N ILE A 44 -10.79 -10.15 -8.25
CA ILE A 44 -9.91 -10.23 -9.40
C ILE A 44 -10.33 -9.14 -10.40
N LEU A 45 -9.36 -8.35 -10.86
CA LEU A 45 -9.62 -7.34 -11.89
C LEU A 45 -10.20 -7.99 -13.14
N THR A 46 -11.20 -7.34 -13.72
CA THR A 46 -11.71 -7.76 -15.03
C THR A 46 -10.63 -7.56 -16.10
N PRO A 47 -10.63 -8.35 -17.19
CA PRO A 47 -9.65 -8.20 -18.27
C PRO A 47 -9.62 -6.77 -18.86
N VAL A 48 -10.77 -6.12 -18.93
CA VAL A 48 -10.90 -4.74 -19.43
C VAL A 48 -10.22 -3.74 -18.49
N LEU A 49 -10.46 -3.87 -17.18
CA LEU A 49 -9.86 -2.98 -16.18
C LEU A 49 -8.34 -3.17 -16.10
N TRP A 50 -7.86 -4.42 -16.10
CA TRP A 50 -6.42 -4.70 -16.16
C TRP A 50 -5.76 -4.07 -17.38
N LYS A 51 -6.31 -4.29 -18.58
CA LYS A 51 -5.81 -3.71 -19.83
C LYS A 51 -5.78 -2.18 -19.80
N TYR A 52 -6.79 -1.55 -19.19
CA TYR A 52 -6.82 -0.11 -18.99
C TYR A 52 -5.68 0.37 -18.08
N LEU A 53 -5.53 -0.22 -16.89
CA LEU A 53 -4.49 0.14 -15.92
C LEU A 53 -3.08 -0.07 -16.50
N TYR A 54 -2.86 -1.19 -17.19
CA TYR A 54 -1.60 -1.51 -17.85
C TYR A 54 -1.22 -0.47 -18.90
N ARG A 55 -2.14 -0.13 -19.81
CA ARG A 55 -1.92 0.90 -20.84
C ARG A 55 -1.71 2.28 -20.23
N TYR A 56 -2.46 2.61 -19.18
CA TYR A 56 -2.33 3.88 -18.47
C TYR A 56 -0.94 4.01 -17.86
N ALA A 57 -0.47 3.00 -17.12
CA ALA A 57 0.87 2.99 -16.54
C ALA A 57 1.96 3.14 -17.61
N ARG A 58 1.89 2.37 -18.71
CA ARG A 58 2.86 2.46 -19.83
C ARG A 58 2.89 3.85 -20.46
N LYS A 59 1.72 4.45 -20.72
CA LYS A 59 1.62 5.80 -21.29
C LYS A 59 2.26 6.85 -20.38
N HIS A 60 2.07 6.74 -19.07
CA HIS A 60 2.61 7.70 -18.12
C HIS A 60 4.11 7.50 -17.85
N GLN A 61 4.58 6.26 -17.79
CA GLN A 61 6.00 5.91 -17.70
C GLN A 61 6.79 6.41 -18.91
N ALA A 62 6.25 6.25 -20.13
CA ALA A 62 6.88 6.77 -21.36
C ALA A 62 7.06 8.30 -21.35
N ARG A 63 6.27 9.01 -20.54
CA ARG A 63 6.36 10.47 -20.34
C ARG A 63 7.23 10.87 -19.15
N GLY A 64 7.94 9.92 -18.54
CA GLY A 64 8.78 10.15 -17.36
C GLY A 64 8.02 10.36 -16.05
N ASN A 65 6.71 10.04 -16.02
CA ASN A 65 5.89 10.22 -14.82
C ASN A 65 5.74 8.90 -14.05
N GLY A 66 5.73 8.97 -12.72
CA GLY A 66 5.50 7.81 -11.82
C GLY A 66 4.04 7.37 -11.67
N PHE A 67 3.13 7.80 -12.54
CA PHE A 67 1.71 7.42 -12.49
C PHE A 67 1.47 6.03 -13.07
N GLY A 68 0.58 5.26 -12.43
CA GLY A 68 0.24 3.90 -12.81
C GLY A 68 -0.29 3.11 -11.61
N TYR A 69 -0.43 1.80 -11.78
CA TYR A 69 -0.82 0.91 -10.69
C TYR A 69 0.39 0.50 -9.81
N GLY A 70 0.13 0.14 -8.56
CA GLY A 70 1.12 -0.46 -7.67
C GLY A 70 0.93 -1.97 -7.62
N LEU A 71 1.85 -2.73 -8.21
CA LEU A 71 1.84 -4.19 -8.12
C LEU A 71 2.71 -4.63 -6.95
N VAL A 72 2.10 -5.37 -6.03
CA VAL A 72 2.72 -5.88 -4.80
C VAL A 72 2.93 -7.37 -4.98
N ASP A 73 4.19 -7.81 -4.85
CA ASP A 73 4.53 -9.22 -4.76
C ASP A 73 4.34 -9.69 -3.31
N PRO A 74 3.38 -10.59 -3.03
CA PRO A 74 3.13 -11.09 -1.68
C PRO A 74 4.19 -12.10 -1.19
N ALA A 75 4.98 -12.69 -2.09
CA ALA A 75 6.04 -13.63 -1.73
C ALA A 75 7.32 -12.91 -1.27
N ASN A 76 7.45 -11.61 -1.58
CA ASN A 76 8.56 -10.79 -1.10
C ASN A 76 8.28 -10.27 0.33
N PRO A 77 9.05 -10.70 1.36
CA PRO A 77 8.82 -10.27 2.74
C PRO A 77 9.09 -8.78 2.97
N HIS A 78 9.82 -8.12 2.07
CA HIS A 78 10.12 -6.69 2.14
C HIS A 78 9.11 -5.83 1.38
N SER A 79 8.11 -6.43 0.73
CA SER A 79 7.11 -5.71 -0.05
C SER A 79 6.33 -4.74 0.84
N VAL A 80 6.22 -3.49 0.39
CA VAL A 80 5.43 -2.43 1.04
C VAL A 80 4.51 -1.83 -0.01
N ALA A 81 3.21 -1.88 0.26
CA ALA A 81 2.21 -1.31 -0.64
C ALA A 81 2.24 0.22 -0.63
N ARG A 82 1.69 0.83 -1.69
CA ARG A 82 1.44 2.27 -1.70
C ARG A 82 0.35 2.62 -0.69
N THR A 83 0.22 3.91 -0.37
CA THR A 83 -0.85 4.41 0.49
C THR A 83 -2.22 4.02 -0.05
N LEU A 84 -3.04 3.37 0.79
CA LEU A 84 -4.45 3.14 0.53
C LEU A 84 -5.18 4.49 0.55
N SER A 85 -5.54 4.98 -0.64
CA SER A 85 -6.12 6.31 -0.79
C SER A 85 -7.64 6.29 -0.61
N ALA A 86 -8.25 7.46 -0.38
CA ALA A 86 -9.70 7.61 -0.40
C ALA A 86 -10.33 7.27 -1.76
N ARG A 87 -9.53 7.15 -2.83
CA ARG A 87 -9.96 6.79 -4.18
C ARG A 87 -9.94 5.28 -4.42
N TYR A 88 -9.36 4.49 -3.52
CA TYR A 88 -9.11 3.06 -3.73
C TYR A 88 -10.36 2.27 -4.14
N TYR A 89 -11.54 2.69 -3.68
CA TYR A 89 -12.83 2.08 -4.06
C TYR A 89 -13.14 2.11 -5.56
N LYS A 90 -12.48 2.96 -6.36
CA LYS A 90 -12.79 3.11 -7.79
C LYS A 90 -12.25 1.96 -8.62
N ASP A 91 -10.96 1.70 -8.49
CA ASP A 91 -10.22 0.78 -9.35
C ASP A 91 -9.15 -0.04 -8.60
N GLY A 92 -8.91 0.26 -7.32
CA GLY A 92 -7.89 -0.41 -6.51
C GLY A 92 -6.45 -0.22 -7.01
N ALA A 93 -6.22 0.72 -7.94
CA ALA A 93 -4.98 0.76 -8.72
C ALA A 93 -3.72 0.97 -7.85
N GLU A 94 -3.84 1.60 -6.69
CA GLU A 94 -2.69 1.85 -5.82
C GLU A 94 -2.06 0.56 -5.25
N ILE A 95 -2.85 -0.50 -5.06
CA ILE A 95 -2.42 -1.77 -4.44
C ILE A 95 -3.09 -2.95 -5.15
N LEU A 96 -2.37 -3.56 -6.09
CA LEU A 96 -2.76 -4.78 -6.76
C LEU A 96 -1.86 -5.92 -6.28
N VAL A 97 -2.44 -7.05 -5.89
CA VAL A 97 -1.70 -8.24 -5.48
C VAL A 97 -1.37 -9.08 -6.72
N ASP A 98 -0.08 -9.34 -6.94
CA ASP A 98 0.35 -10.21 -8.02
C ASP A 98 -0.09 -11.66 -7.77
N ARG A 99 -0.58 -12.32 -8.82
CA ARG A 99 -1.04 -13.71 -8.81
C ARG A 99 -0.25 -14.59 -9.79
N GLY A 100 0.96 -14.17 -10.14
CA GLY A 100 1.81 -14.84 -11.13
C GLY A 100 1.63 -14.26 -12.53
N TRP A 101 1.43 -12.94 -12.63
CA TRP A 101 1.33 -12.26 -13.91
C TRP A 101 2.66 -12.32 -14.68
N ASP A 102 2.61 -12.94 -15.86
CA ASP A 102 3.78 -13.04 -16.73
C ASP A 102 3.97 -11.74 -17.52
N ARG A 103 4.96 -10.93 -17.11
CA ARG A 103 5.29 -9.62 -17.70
C ARG A 103 5.48 -9.58 -19.23
N PRO A 104 5.98 -10.64 -19.92
CA PRO A 104 6.09 -10.69 -21.37
C PRO A 104 4.76 -10.86 -22.13
N LEU A 105 3.69 -11.34 -21.47
CA LEU A 105 2.44 -11.70 -22.17
C LEU A 105 1.44 -10.55 -22.35
N GLY A 106 1.66 -9.42 -21.68
CA GLY A 106 1.00 -8.13 -22.00
C GLY A 106 -0.45 -7.97 -21.52
#